data_AF-A0A961YYC6-F1
#
_entry.id   AF-A0A961YYC6-F1
#
_cell.length_a   1.000
_cell.length_b   1.000
_cell.length_c   1.000
_cell.angle_alpha   90.00
_cell.angle_beta   90.00
_cell.angle_gamma   90.00
#
_symmetry.space_group_name_H-M   'P 1'
#
loop_
_entity.id
_entity.type
_entity.pdbx_description
1 polymer ?
#
loop_
_entity_poly.entity_id
_entity_poly.type
_entity_poly.pdbx_seq_one_letter_code
_entity_poly.pdbx_strand_id
1 'polypeptide(L)'
;MGQPSSSPDGTIRLWGGDSYSLHVFDWYSASHIVHGFLFYGALRLAAPRWPVGRRALVALLVEAAWEVIENTPWVIDRYRDVTVSGNYVGDTVLNSIFDLWAMLVGFWLASRLPVWLSIAIVIGLEVAALMVIRDNLTLNVLMLLYPVEAIRIWQAGG
;
A
#
# COMPACT_ATOMS: atom_id res chain seq x y z
N MET A 1 -12.29 12.77 8.43
CA MET A 1 -11.34 13.02 7.33
C MET A 1 -11.21 14.50 7.08
N GLY A 2 -9.97 14.96 6.95
CA GLY A 2 -9.58 16.33 6.65
C GLY A 2 -8.15 16.38 6.12
N GLN A 3 -7.73 15.31 5.44
CA GLN A 3 -6.38 15.22 4.89
C GLN A 3 -6.16 16.33 3.86
N PRO A 4 -4.96 16.91 3.79
CA PRO A 4 -4.66 17.93 2.82
C PRO A 4 -4.73 17.36 1.40
N SER A 5 -5.16 18.19 0.44
CA SER A 5 -5.29 17.77 -0.95
C SER A 5 -3.95 17.40 -1.59
N SER A 6 -2.86 17.99 -1.10
CA SER A 6 -1.48 17.83 -1.58
C SER A 6 -0.52 18.09 -0.41
N SER A 7 0.78 17.86 -0.63
CA SER A 7 1.81 18.11 0.39
C SER A 7 1.65 19.48 1.07
N PRO A 8 1.72 19.54 2.42
CA PRO A 8 1.68 20.79 3.17
C PRO A 8 2.82 21.78 2.87
N ASP A 9 3.93 21.30 2.30
CA ASP A 9 5.06 22.15 1.91
C ASP A 9 4.78 22.98 0.63
N GLY A 10 3.61 22.80 0.02
CA GLY A 10 3.20 23.50 -1.19
C GLY A 10 3.82 22.96 -2.47
N THR A 11 4.58 21.86 -2.41
CA THR A 11 5.22 21.26 -3.58
C THR A 11 4.56 19.94 -3.97
N ILE A 12 4.51 19.67 -5.28
CA ILE A 12 4.09 18.37 -5.80
C ILE A 12 5.31 17.72 -6.43
N ARG A 13 5.68 16.55 -5.90
CA ARG A 13 6.79 15.75 -6.40
C ARG A 13 6.23 14.42 -6.91
N LEU A 14 6.89 13.88 -7.95
CA LEU A 14 6.54 12.55 -8.44
C LEU A 14 6.93 11.45 -7.45
N TRP A 15 7.95 11.69 -6.62
CA TRP A 15 8.48 10.71 -5.69
C TRP A 15 8.70 11.36 -4.32
N GLY A 16 8.18 10.72 -3.27
CA GLY A 16 8.29 11.16 -1.88
C GLY A 16 9.58 10.72 -1.17
N GLY A 17 10.32 9.75 -1.73
CA GLY A 17 11.50 9.19 -1.06
C GLY A 17 11.11 8.39 0.16
N ASP A 18 11.89 8.56 1.23
CA ASP A 18 11.65 7.93 2.54
C ASP A 18 10.74 8.80 3.43
N SER A 19 10.33 9.97 2.93
CA SER A 19 9.37 10.83 3.62
C SER A 19 7.95 10.33 3.39
N TYR A 20 7.09 10.57 4.37
CA TYR A 20 5.66 10.22 4.42
C TYR A 20 4.91 10.41 3.09
N SER A 21 3.81 9.67 2.90
CA SER A 21 2.97 9.57 1.70
C SER A 21 2.22 10.88 1.34
N LEU A 22 3.00 11.93 1.10
CA LEU A 22 2.55 13.31 0.86
C LEU A 22 2.65 13.73 -0.61
N HIS A 23 3.25 12.88 -1.43
CA HIS A 23 3.56 13.13 -2.84
C HIS A 23 2.92 12.05 -3.73
N VAL A 24 3.15 12.11 -5.04
CA VAL A 24 2.43 11.24 -6.00
C VAL A 24 2.71 9.76 -5.75
N PHE A 25 3.97 9.37 -5.56
CA PHE A 25 4.36 8.00 -5.25
C PHE A 25 5.39 7.96 -4.14
N ASP A 26 5.46 6.83 -3.47
CA ASP A 26 6.48 6.48 -2.49
C ASP A 26 6.71 4.96 -2.48
N TRP A 27 7.46 4.47 -1.49
CA TRP A 27 7.72 3.05 -1.34
C TRP A 27 6.48 2.21 -0.99
N TYR A 28 5.46 2.79 -0.37
CA TYR A 28 4.19 2.12 -0.08
C TYR A 28 3.29 2.04 -1.30
N SER A 29 3.46 2.89 -2.32
CA SER A 29 2.83 2.67 -3.65
C SER A 29 3.16 1.29 -4.24
N ALA A 30 4.30 0.69 -3.89
CA ALA A 30 4.60 -0.70 -4.26
C ALA A 30 3.67 -1.72 -3.57
N SER A 31 3.28 -1.47 -2.31
CA SER A 31 2.31 -2.27 -1.57
C SER A 31 0.93 -2.23 -2.25
N HIS A 32 0.52 -1.08 -2.77
CA HIS A 32 -0.74 -0.98 -3.52
C HIS A 32 -0.69 -1.76 -4.84
N ILE A 33 0.45 -1.79 -5.55
CA ILE A 33 0.64 -2.72 -6.68
C ILE A 33 0.44 -4.17 -6.21
N VAL A 34 1.01 -4.56 -5.06
CA VAL A 34 0.82 -5.89 -4.47
C VAL A 34 -0.66 -6.15 -4.13
N HIS A 35 -1.39 -5.19 -3.56
CA HIS A 35 -2.85 -5.30 -3.37
C HIS A 35 -3.55 -5.63 -4.68
N GLY A 36 -3.18 -4.97 -5.79
CA GLY A 36 -3.72 -5.27 -7.11
C GLY A 36 -3.57 -6.75 -7.51
N PHE A 37 -2.39 -7.33 -7.30
CA PHE A 37 -2.14 -8.76 -7.53
C PHE A 37 -2.97 -9.65 -6.60
N LEU A 38 -2.99 -9.34 -5.31
CA LEU A 38 -3.72 -10.12 -4.30
C LEU A 38 -5.23 -10.10 -4.55
N PHE A 39 -5.79 -8.93 -4.84
CA PHE A 39 -7.22 -8.75 -5.11
C PHE A 39 -7.65 -9.45 -6.39
N TYR A 40 -6.86 -9.34 -7.47
CA TYR A 40 -7.14 -10.09 -8.68
C TYR A 40 -7.11 -11.61 -8.42
N GLY A 41 -6.08 -12.10 -7.73
CA GLY A 41 -5.95 -13.51 -7.37
C GLY A 41 -7.15 -14.00 -6.55
N ALA A 42 -7.50 -13.28 -5.49
CA ALA A 42 -8.63 -13.59 -4.62
C ALA A 42 -9.96 -13.59 -5.39
N LEU A 43 -10.24 -12.54 -6.17
CA LEU A 43 -11.49 -12.41 -6.93
C LEU A 43 -11.58 -13.39 -8.11
N ARG A 44 -10.44 -13.79 -8.68
CA ARG A 44 -10.39 -14.85 -9.70
C ARG A 44 -10.79 -16.21 -9.11
N LEU A 45 -10.38 -16.49 -7.88
CA LEU A 45 -10.73 -17.74 -7.17
C LEU A 45 -12.15 -17.73 -6.62
N ALA A 46 -12.55 -16.64 -5.96
CA ALA A 46 -13.87 -16.51 -5.32
C ALA A 46 -15.01 -16.27 -6.31
N ALA A 47 -14.75 -15.56 -7.41
CA ALA A 47 -15.74 -15.20 -8.42
C ALA A 47 -15.27 -15.53 -9.84
N PRO A 48 -15.01 -16.82 -10.18
CA PRO A 48 -14.36 -17.23 -11.43
C PRO A 48 -15.17 -16.90 -12.69
N ARG A 49 -16.49 -16.72 -12.57
CA ARG A 49 -17.39 -16.36 -13.68
C ARG A 49 -17.56 -14.86 -13.91
N TRP A 50 -17.07 -14.00 -13.01
CA TRP A 50 -17.21 -12.56 -13.19
C TRP A 50 -16.29 -12.03 -14.29
N PRO A 51 -16.76 -11.08 -15.12
CA PRO A 51 -15.90 -10.39 -16.07
C PRO A 51 -14.83 -9.58 -15.32
N VAL A 52 -13.67 -9.42 -15.95
CA VAL A 52 -12.51 -8.74 -15.33
C VAL A 52 -12.87 -7.34 -14.84
N GLY A 53 -13.68 -6.58 -15.59
CA GLY A 53 -14.11 -5.24 -15.19
C GLY A 53 -14.92 -5.21 -13.88
N ARG A 54 -15.77 -6.21 -13.63
CA ARG A 54 -16.52 -6.31 -12.36
C ARG A 54 -15.60 -6.61 -11.19
N ARG A 55 -14.59 -7.46 -11.41
CA ARG A 55 -13.56 -7.71 -10.39
C ARG A 55 -12.73 -6.46 -10.11
N ALA A 56 -12.33 -5.72 -11.14
CA ALA A 56 -11.59 -4.47 -11.00
C ALA A 56 -12.38 -3.42 -10.21
N LEU A 57 -13.68 -3.29 -10.47
CA LEU A 57 -14.55 -2.38 -9.71
C LEU A 57 -14.60 -2.76 -8.21
N VAL A 58 -14.74 -4.05 -7.89
CA VAL A 58 -14.75 -4.49 -6.49
C VAL A 58 -13.38 -4.28 -5.83
N ALA A 59 -12.29 -4.60 -6.52
CA ALA A 59 -10.93 -4.34 -6.05
C ALA A 59 -10.73 -2.85 -5.75
N LEU A 60 -11.16 -1.96 -6.65
CA LEU A 60 -11.10 -0.52 -6.46
C LEU A 60 -11.90 -0.03 -5.26
N LEU A 61 -13.10 -0.58 -5.03
CA LEU A 61 -13.91 -0.21 -3.88
C LEU A 61 -13.28 -0.69 -2.55
N VAL A 62 -12.65 -1.86 -2.55
CA VAL A 62 -11.94 -2.39 -1.38
C VAL A 62 -10.71 -1.53 -1.09
N GLU A 63 -9.92 -1.18 -2.11
CA GLU A 63 -8.75 -0.31 -1.96
C GLU A 63 -9.16 1.08 -1.46
N ALA A 64 -10.18 1.69 -2.07
CA ALA A 64 -10.68 2.99 -1.63
C ALA A 64 -11.22 2.96 -0.20
N ALA A 65 -11.85 1.85 0.22
CA ALA A 65 -12.26 1.67 1.60
C ALA A 65 -11.06 1.52 2.55
N TRP A 66 -10.00 0.84 2.11
CA TRP A 66 -8.75 0.74 2.87
C TRP A 66 -8.08 2.11 3.04
N GLU A 67 -7.85 2.85 1.96
CA GLU A 67 -7.34 4.24 1.97
C GLU A 67 -8.10 5.11 2.97
N VAL A 68 -9.43 4.95 2.98
CA VAL A 68 -10.30 5.69 3.88
C VAL A 68 -10.06 5.31 5.34
N ILE A 69 -9.93 4.02 5.63
CA ILE A 69 -9.71 3.49 6.97
C ILE A 69 -8.30 3.83 7.47
N GLU A 70 -7.30 3.66 6.62
CA GLU A 70 -5.90 3.98 6.86
C GLU A 70 -5.71 5.43 7.29
N ASN A 71 -6.43 6.34 6.62
CA ASN A 71 -6.39 7.76 6.91
C ASN A 71 -7.32 8.23 8.04
N THR A 72 -7.82 7.30 8.87
CA THR A 72 -8.51 7.65 10.11
C THR A 72 -7.52 7.88 11.26
N PRO A 73 -7.84 8.74 12.25
CA PRO A 73 -7.00 8.91 13.43
C PRO A 73 -6.69 7.60 14.14
N TRP A 74 -7.64 6.66 14.17
CA TRP A 74 -7.45 5.36 14.80
C TRP A 74 -6.32 4.54 14.16
N VAL A 75 -6.26 4.45 12.83
CA VAL A 75 -5.18 3.72 12.15
C VAL A 75 -3.88 4.51 12.16
N ILE A 76 -3.93 5.83 11.96
CA ILE A 76 -2.73 6.68 12.00
C ILE A 76 -2.04 6.58 13.37
N ASP A 77 -2.79 6.73 14.46
CA ASP A 77 -2.25 6.63 15.82
C ASP A 77 -1.75 5.21 16.10
N ARG A 78 -2.45 4.19 15.60
CA ARG A 78 -2.00 2.80 15.68
C ARG A 78 -0.64 2.60 14.98
N TYR A 79 -0.44 3.14 13.79
CA TYR A 79 0.85 3.09 13.10
C TYR A 79 1.95 3.80 13.91
N ARG A 80 1.69 5.01 14.42
CA ARG A 80 2.65 5.74 15.28
C ARG A 80 3.08 4.94 16.49
N ASP A 81 2.15 4.19 17.09
CA ASP A 81 2.41 3.42 18.31
C ASP A 81 3.26 2.16 18.06
N VAL A 82 3.21 1.58 16.86
CA VAL A 82 3.77 0.24 16.62
C VAL A 82 4.81 0.13 15.54
N THR A 83 4.84 1.05 14.58
CA THR A 83 5.87 1.08 13.56
C THR A 83 6.84 2.23 13.84
N VAL A 84 7.86 2.36 13.00
CA VAL A 84 8.79 3.50 13.02
C VAL A 84 8.18 4.80 12.49
N SER A 85 6.89 4.78 12.16
CA SER A 85 6.11 5.87 11.57
C SER A 85 5.68 6.92 12.60
N GLY A 86 6.55 7.27 13.56
CA GLY A 86 6.20 8.13 14.70
C GLY A 86 5.66 9.52 14.32
N ASN A 87 6.06 10.09 13.18
CA ASN A 87 5.49 11.35 12.66
C ASN A 87 4.59 11.16 11.43
N TYR A 88 4.08 9.95 11.19
CA TYR A 88 3.11 9.72 10.13
C TYR A 88 1.83 10.47 10.45
N VAL A 89 1.32 11.23 9.48
CA VAL A 89 0.13 12.07 9.63
C VAL A 89 -1.03 11.59 8.75
N GLY A 90 -0.86 10.44 8.13
CA GLY A 90 -1.68 10.01 7.01
C GLY A 90 -1.19 10.57 5.68
N ASP A 91 -1.89 10.17 4.65
CA ASP A 91 -1.59 10.42 3.26
C ASP A 91 -2.35 11.66 2.77
N THR A 92 -1.78 12.31 1.76
CA THR A 92 -2.53 13.35 1.04
C THR A 92 -3.58 12.73 0.14
N VAL A 93 -4.66 13.46 -0.16
CA VAL A 93 -5.67 13.00 -1.13
C VAL A 93 -5.04 12.67 -2.48
N LEU A 94 -4.02 13.44 -2.89
CA LEU A 94 -3.26 13.18 -4.11
C LEU A 94 -2.59 11.80 -4.07
N ASN A 95 -1.87 11.49 -3.00
CA ASN A 95 -1.18 10.21 -2.82
C ASN A 95 -2.17 9.05 -2.85
N SER A 96 -3.22 9.08 -2.02
CA SER A 96 -4.28 8.07 -2.03
C SER A 96 -4.88 7.82 -3.42
N ILE A 97 -5.09 8.86 -4.24
CA ILE A 97 -5.57 8.69 -5.62
C ILE A 97 -4.57 7.89 -6.46
N PHE A 98 -3.28 8.17 -6.32
CA PHE A 98 -2.22 7.46 -7.05
C PHE A 98 -1.98 6.06 -6.52
N ASP A 99 -2.27 5.78 -5.26
CA ASP A 99 -2.27 4.44 -4.70
C ASP A 99 -3.42 3.59 -5.27
N LEU A 100 -4.62 4.18 -5.45
CA LEU A 100 -5.68 3.52 -6.22
C LEU A 100 -5.24 3.20 -7.66
N TRP A 101 -4.50 4.10 -8.31
CA TRP A 101 -3.94 3.85 -9.64
C TRP A 101 -2.88 2.74 -9.62
N ALA A 102 -1.99 2.73 -8.63
CA ALA A 102 -0.97 1.71 -8.44
C ALA A 102 -1.61 0.33 -8.25
N MET A 103 -2.67 0.24 -7.44
CA MET A 103 -3.47 -0.97 -7.28
C MET A 103 -4.11 -1.41 -8.61
N LEU A 104 -4.72 -0.50 -9.36
CA LEU A 104 -5.30 -0.83 -10.67
C LEU A 104 -4.26 -1.33 -11.68
N VAL A 105 -3.05 -0.79 -11.66
CA VAL A 105 -1.93 -1.26 -12.49
C VAL A 105 -1.53 -2.67 -12.08
N GLY A 106 -1.35 -2.94 -10.78
CA GLY A 106 -1.06 -4.27 -10.26
C GLY A 106 -2.14 -5.29 -10.63
N PHE A 107 -3.41 -4.91 -10.48
CA PHE A 107 -4.56 -5.73 -10.85
C PHE A 107 -4.58 -6.04 -12.34
N TRP A 108 -4.34 -5.03 -13.19
CA TRP A 108 -4.27 -5.21 -14.63
C TRP A 108 -3.12 -6.14 -15.02
N LEU A 109 -1.94 -5.97 -14.45
CA LEU A 109 -0.79 -6.85 -14.67
C LEU A 109 -1.14 -8.30 -14.27
N ALA A 110 -1.68 -8.51 -13.07
CA ALA A 110 -2.11 -9.81 -12.60
C ALA A 110 -3.12 -10.50 -13.54
N SER A 111 -3.97 -9.71 -14.21
CA SER A 111 -4.94 -10.22 -15.18
C SER A 111 -4.36 -10.68 -16.51
N ARG A 112 -3.09 -10.34 -16.80
CA ARG A 112 -2.41 -10.60 -18.08
C ARG A 112 -1.22 -11.54 -17.95
N LEU A 113 -0.54 -11.52 -16.80
CA LEU A 113 0.69 -12.27 -16.59
C LEU A 113 0.41 -13.73 -16.18
N PRO A 114 1.33 -14.66 -16.51
CA PRO A 114 1.26 -16.01 -15.96
C PRO A 114 1.52 -15.99 -14.45
N VAL A 115 0.92 -16.94 -13.73
CA VAL A 115 0.93 -17.00 -12.25
C VAL A 115 2.35 -16.94 -11.67
N TRP A 116 3.32 -17.64 -12.26
CA TRP A 116 4.70 -17.63 -11.76
C TRP A 116 5.34 -16.25 -11.80
N LEU A 117 5.04 -15.45 -12.84
CA LEU A 117 5.59 -14.11 -13.00
C LEU A 117 4.89 -13.13 -12.05
N SER A 118 3.59 -13.29 -11.82
CA SER A 118 2.87 -12.55 -10.77
C SER A 118 3.48 -12.79 -9.40
N ILE A 119 3.77 -14.05 -9.06
CA ILE A 119 4.43 -14.42 -7.79
C ILE A 119 5.82 -13.79 -7.71
N ALA A 120 6.62 -13.89 -8.77
CA ALA A 120 7.95 -13.31 -8.81
C ALA A 120 7.96 -11.79 -8.63
N ILE A 121 6.99 -11.08 -9.24
CA ILE A 121 6.83 -9.64 -9.08
C ILE A 121 6.46 -9.28 -7.65
N VAL A 122 5.46 -9.95 -7.05
CA VAL A 122 5.05 -9.69 -5.67
C VAL A 122 6.22 -9.90 -4.70
N ILE A 123 6.93 -11.03 -4.81
CA ILE A 123 8.12 -11.28 -3.98
C ILE A 123 9.20 -10.23 -4.22
N GLY A 124 9.44 -9.85 -5.49
CA GLY A 124 10.42 -8.84 -5.84
C GLY A 124 10.11 -7.47 -5.22
N LEU A 125 8.85 -7.03 -5.25
CA LEU A 125 8.40 -5.79 -4.62
C LEU A 125 8.56 -5.84 -3.09
N GLU A 126 8.10 -6.92 -2.46
CA GLU A 126 8.20 -7.11 -1.01
C GLU A 126 9.65 -7.13 -0.51
N VAL A 127 10.56 -7.77 -1.25
CA VAL A 127 11.99 -7.81 -0.93
C VAL A 127 12.64 -6.46 -1.19
N ALA A 128 12.31 -5.79 -2.30
CA ALA A 128 12.86 -4.48 -2.60
C ALA A 128 12.50 -3.45 -1.51
N ALA A 129 11.22 -3.39 -1.11
CA ALA A 129 10.77 -2.52 -0.02
C ALA A 129 11.50 -2.86 1.29
N LEU A 130 11.59 -4.15 1.64
CA LEU A 130 12.26 -4.61 2.86
C LEU A 130 13.74 -4.21 2.89
N MET A 131 14.44 -4.20 1.75
CA MET A 131 15.84 -3.79 1.69
C MET A 131 16.02 -2.27 1.79
N VAL A 132 15.11 -1.50 1.19
CA VAL A 132 15.29 -0.04 1.09
C VAL A 132 14.75 0.68 2.31
N ILE A 133 13.51 0.40 2.70
CA ILE A 133 12.83 1.10 3.81
C ILE A 133 12.72 0.26 5.09
N ARG A 134 13.27 -0.98 5.07
CA ARG A 134 13.18 -1.94 6.19
C ARG A 134 11.76 -2.31 6.61
N ASP A 135 10.79 -2.02 5.74
CA ASP A 135 9.39 -2.36 5.87
C ASP A 135 8.84 -2.83 4.52
N ASN A 136 7.70 -3.51 4.53
CA ASN A 136 6.96 -3.92 3.33
C ASN A 136 5.51 -4.21 3.72
N LEU A 137 4.65 -4.60 2.77
CA LEU A 137 3.25 -4.87 3.09
C LEU A 137 3.12 -5.97 4.17
N THR A 138 3.90 -7.03 4.08
CA THR A 138 3.85 -8.15 5.03
C THR A 138 4.16 -7.71 6.46
N LEU A 139 5.26 -6.99 6.66
CA LEU A 139 5.67 -6.49 7.97
C LEU A 139 4.71 -5.41 8.48
N ASN A 140 4.25 -4.54 7.59
CA ASN A 140 3.30 -3.48 7.93
C ASN A 140 1.98 -4.06 8.48
N VAL A 141 1.38 -5.03 7.79
CA VAL A 141 0.17 -5.73 8.25
C VAL A 141 0.42 -6.49 9.56
N LEU A 142 1.56 -7.16 9.67
CA LEU A 142 1.92 -7.87 10.90
C LEU A 142 2.02 -6.91 12.08
N MET A 143 2.76 -5.81 11.96
CA MET A 143 2.94 -4.84 13.03
C MET A 143 1.64 -4.13 13.41
N LEU A 144 0.77 -3.85 12.43
CA LEU A 144 -0.53 -3.24 12.66
C LEU A 144 -1.44 -4.15 13.52
N LEU A 145 -1.48 -5.45 13.22
CA LEU A 145 -2.36 -6.42 13.90
C LEU A 145 -1.74 -7.02 15.17
N TYR A 146 -0.46 -7.34 15.14
CA TYR A 146 0.26 -8.02 16.19
C TYR A 146 1.71 -7.49 16.28
N PRO A 147 1.94 -6.43 17.07
CA PRO A 147 3.23 -5.75 17.10
C PRO A 147 4.30 -6.63 17.73
N VAL A 148 5.46 -6.69 17.08
CA VAL A 148 6.61 -7.50 17.51
C VAL A 148 7.82 -6.58 17.70
N GLU A 149 8.36 -6.54 18.93
CA GLU A 149 9.45 -5.63 19.29
C GLU A 149 10.71 -5.82 18.43
N ALA A 150 11.07 -7.06 18.11
CA ALA A 150 12.21 -7.34 17.26
C ALA A 150 12.08 -6.74 15.84
N ILE A 151 10.86 -6.69 15.30
CA ILE A 151 10.58 -6.10 13.98
C ILE A 151 10.63 -4.57 14.09
N ARG A 152 10.10 -4.00 15.17
CA ARG A 152 10.18 -2.55 15.43
C ARG A 152 11.64 -2.07 15.50
N ILE A 153 12.51 -2.80 16.20
CA ILE A 153 13.95 -2.49 16.28
C ILE A 153 14.61 -2.61 14.90
N TRP A 154 14.29 -3.66 14.14
CA TRP A 154 14.80 -3.84 12.78
C TRP A 154 14.44 -2.66 11.86
N GLN A 155 13.16 -2.28 11.85
CA GLN A 155 12.63 -1.15 11.09
C GLN A 155 13.33 0.16 11.49
N ALA A 156 13.72 0.30 12.76
CA ALA A 156 14.32 1.54 13.30
C ALA A 156 15.78 1.77 12.90
N GLY A 157 16.44 0.82 12.23
CA GLY A 157 17.87 0.94 11.93
C GLY A 157 18.76 -0.06 12.67
N GLY A 158 18.22 -0.74 13.70
CA GLY A 158 19.00 -1.51 14.68
C GLY A 158 19.29 -0.71 15.94
#